data_AF-A0A9D8W245-F1
#
_entry.id   AF-A0A9D8W245-F1
#
_cell.length_a   1.000
_cell.length_b   1.000
_cell.length_c   1.000
_cell.angle_alpha   90.00
_cell.angle_beta   90.00
_cell.angle_gamma   90.00
#
_symmetry.space_group_name_H-M   'P 1'
#
loop_
_entity.id
_entity.type
_entity.pdbx_description
1 polymer ?
#
loop_
_entity_poly.entity_id
_entity_poly.type
_entity_poly.pdbx_seq_one_letter_code
_entity_poly.pdbx_strand_id
1 'polypeptide(L)'
;MSEIDFDKEMVGTIEVPEADRMDLDAVTAWFETHVVGFEGPISYTKFKGGQSNPTYRIDTPGRSYVLRRQPFGKLLPSAHAVDREYKAMHALGPTGFPVPKTYGLCEDPEVIGSKFFVMGLADGRSLWNGALPDYSPEERREIYNAMIDTMAE
;
A
#
# COMPACT_ATOMS: atom_id res chain seq x y z
N MET A 1 -7.91 30.28 -2.91
CA MET A 1 -7.29 28.99 -3.24
C MET A 1 -8.43 27.98 -3.24
N SER A 2 -8.66 27.25 -4.34
CA SER A 2 -9.69 26.21 -4.35
C SER A 2 -9.37 25.19 -3.27
N GLU A 3 -10.34 24.87 -2.43
CA GLU A 3 -10.24 23.79 -1.45
C GLU A 3 -9.99 22.48 -2.23
N ILE A 4 -8.86 21.82 -1.97
CA ILE A 4 -8.55 20.54 -2.60
C ILE A 4 -9.43 19.48 -1.94
N ASP A 5 -10.26 18.82 -2.72
CA ASP A 5 -11.01 17.64 -2.29
C ASP A 5 -10.07 16.43 -2.31
N PHE A 6 -9.40 16.18 -1.18
CA PHE A 6 -8.44 15.09 -1.06
C PHE A 6 -9.08 13.70 -1.22
N ASP A 7 -10.36 13.54 -0.88
CA ASP A 7 -11.05 12.27 -1.09
C ASP A 7 -11.16 11.97 -2.58
N LYS A 8 -11.58 12.97 -3.37
CA LYS A 8 -11.65 12.82 -4.82
C LYS A 8 -10.28 12.55 -5.47
N GLU A 9 -9.27 13.30 -5.05
CA GLU A 9 -7.95 13.28 -5.70
C GLU A 9 -7.07 12.11 -5.24
N MET A 10 -7.21 11.66 -3.99
CA MET A 10 -6.27 10.69 -3.39
C MET A 10 -6.87 9.31 -3.14
N VAL A 11 -8.20 9.17 -3.11
CA VAL A 11 -8.88 7.90 -2.80
C VAL A 11 -9.31 7.17 -4.07
N GLY A 12 -9.16 5.84 -4.01
CA GLY A 12 -9.49 4.92 -5.08
C GLY A 12 -8.31 4.59 -5.98
N THR A 13 -8.63 3.91 -7.08
CA THR A 13 -7.64 3.46 -8.07
C THR A 13 -7.96 4.01 -9.45
N ILE A 14 -6.95 3.95 -10.31
CA ILE A 14 -7.00 4.32 -11.72
C ILE A 14 -6.44 3.16 -12.56
N GLU A 15 -6.74 3.20 -13.85
CA GLU A 15 -6.05 2.32 -14.81
C GLU A 15 -4.53 2.58 -14.75
N VAL A 16 -3.76 1.52 -14.90
CA VAL A 16 -2.30 1.58 -14.80
C VAL A 16 -1.74 2.27 -16.05
N PRO A 17 -1.05 3.42 -15.91
CA PRO A 17 -0.40 4.09 -17.03
C PRO A 17 0.63 3.16 -17.69
N GLU A 18 0.82 3.28 -19.00
CA GLU A 18 1.73 2.42 -19.77
C GLU A 18 3.15 2.36 -19.18
N ALA A 19 3.70 3.50 -18.79
CA ALA A 19 5.02 3.61 -18.17
C ALA A 19 5.16 2.90 -16.81
N ASP A 20 4.04 2.53 -16.20
CA ASP A 20 3.95 1.91 -14.87
C ASP A 20 3.43 0.47 -14.92
N ARG A 21 3.23 -0.10 -16.11
CA ARG A 21 2.79 -1.50 -16.27
C ARG A 21 3.87 -2.46 -15.82
N MET A 22 3.45 -3.52 -15.14
CA MET A 22 4.29 -4.62 -14.70
C MET A 22 3.99 -5.85 -15.55
N ASP A 23 4.98 -6.72 -15.71
CA ASP A 23 4.78 -8.07 -16.26
C ASP A 23 3.87 -8.86 -15.32
N LEU A 24 2.63 -9.12 -15.77
CA LEU A 24 1.61 -9.76 -14.95
C LEU A 24 1.90 -11.25 -14.72
N ASP A 25 2.58 -11.91 -15.65
CA ASP A 25 2.94 -13.33 -15.51
C ASP A 25 4.05 -13.47 -14.46
N ALA A 26 5.03 -12.56 -14.46
CA ALA A 26 6.08 -12.52 -13.45
C ALA A 26 5.51 -12.19 -12.05
N VAL A 27 4.58 -11.24 -11.95
CA VAL A 27 3.87 -10.95 -10.69
C VAL A 27 3.11 -12.19 -10.20
N THR A 28 2.39 -12.87 -11.10
CA THR A 28 1.61 -14.08 -10.76
C THR A 28 2.51 -15.20 -10.26
N ALA A 29 3.61 -15.51 -10.95
CA ALA A 29 4.58 -16.51 -10.53
C ALA A 29 5.21 -16.18 -9.16
N TRP A 30 5.47 -14.91 -8.90
CA TRP A 30 5.96 -14.47 -7.60
C TRP A 30 4.90 -14.70 -6.50
N PHE A 31 3.63 -14.37 -6.76
CA PHE A 31 2.52 -14.60 -5.82
C PHE A 31 2.32 -16.09 -5.50
N GLU A 32 2.37 -16.97 -6.49
CA GLU A 32 2.27 -18.43 -6.30
C GLU A 32 3.31 -18.97 -5.31
N THR A 33 4.51 -18.39 -5.33
CA THR A 33 5.63 -18.85 -4.49
C THR A 33 5.60 -18.23 -3.09
N HIS A 34 5.17 -16.98 -2.95
CA HIS A 34 5.37 -16.19 -1.72
C HIS A 34 4.09 -15.90 -0.93
N VAL A 35 2.92 -15.95 -1.58
CA VAL A 35 1.65 -15.59 -0.95
C VAL A 35 0.90 -16.86 -0.59
N VAL A 36 0.96 -17.24 0.69
CA VAL A 36 0.24 -18.43 1.20
C VAL A 36 -1.26 -18.30 0.93
N GLY A 37 -1.82 -19.33 0.28
CA GLY A 37 -3.23 -19.36 -0.09
C GLY A 37 -3.59 -18.45 -1.26
N PHE A 38 -2.61 -18.11 -2.12
CA PHE A 38 -2.87 -17.41 -3.37
C PHE A 38 -3.73 -18.26 -4.31
N GLU A 39 -4.74 -17.61 -4.86
CA GLU A 39 -5.61 -18.15 -5.91
C GLU A 39 -5.76 -17.06 -6.98
N GLY A 40 -5.25 -17.32 -8.19
CA GLY A 40 -5.40 -16.42 -9.33
C GLY A 40 -6.79 -16.50 -9.99
N PRO A 41 -7.00 -15.78 -11.10
CA PRO A 41 -6.06 -14.89 -11.78
C PRO A 41 -5.86 -13.55 -11.05
N ILE A 42 -4.74 -12.88 -11.33
CA ILE A 42 -4.51 -11.50 -10.86
C ILE A 42 -5.06 -10.50 -11.87
N SER A 43 -5.73 -9.47 -11.36
CA SER A 43 -5.89 -8.18 -12.04
C SER A 43 -5.31 -7.08 -11.16
N TYR A 44 -4.94 -5.93 -11.72
CA TYR A 44 -4.39 -4.84 -10.91
C TYR A 44 -4.73 -3.45 -11.42
N THR A 45 -4.84 -2.53 -10.48
CA THR A 45 -5.04 -1.09 -10.71
C THR A 45 -4.05 -0.27 -9.90
N LYS A 46 -3.78 0.97 -10.28
CA LYS A 46 -2.85 1.86 -9.55
C LYS A 46 -3.63 2.73 -8.56
N PHE A 47 -3.17 2.87 -7.33
CA PHE A 47 -3.78 3.84 -6.40
C PHE A 47 -3.51 5.28 -6.88
N LYS A 48 -4.49 6.18 -6.70
CA LYS A 48 -4.29 7.60 -7.01
C LYS A 48 -3.22 8.25 -6.11
N GLY A 49 -3.24 7.91 -4.83
CA GLY A 49 -2.22 8.32 -3.86
C GLY A 49 -0.89 7.58 -3.99
N GLY A 50 0.08 7.89 -3.11
CA GLY A 50 1.35 7.16 -3.06
C GLY A 50 2.39 7.58 -4.09
N GLN A 51 2.47 8.88 -4.41
CA GLN A 51 3.30 9.41 -5.51
C GLN A 51 4.81 9.14 -5.35
N SER A 52 5.33 8.94 -4.14
CA SER A 52 6.75 8.62 -3.94
C SER A 52 7.13 7.21 -4.37
N ASN A 53 6.30 6.20 -4.11
CA ASN A 53 6.55 4.80 -4.47
C ASN A 53 5.26 4.24 -5.09
N PRO A 54 5.28 3.88 -6.39
CA PRO A 54 4.11 3.34 -7.06
C PRO A 54 3.46 2.22 -6.24
N THR A 55 2.18 2.39 -5.97
CA THR A 55 1.39 1.48 -5.14
C THR A 55 0.19 1.01 -5.95
N TYR A 56 -0.04 -0.30 -5.96
CA TYR A 56 -1.03 -0.96 -6.80
C TYR A 56 -1.96 -1.80 -5.94
N ARG A 57 -3.24 -1.78 -6.28
CA ARG A 57 -4.22 -2.75 -5.79
C ARG A 57 -4.11 -3.98 -6.68
N ILE A 58 -3.88 -5.13 -6.07
CA ILE A 58 -3.85 -6.44 -6.73
C ILE A 58 -5.12 -7.17 -6.32
N ASP A 59 -5.99 -7.50 -7.26
CA ASP A 59 -7.23 -8.20 -7.02
C ASP A 59 -7.15 -9.64 -7.54
N THR A 60 -7.62 -10.57 -6.71
CA THR A 60 -7.86 -11.97 -7.07
C THR A 60 -9.31 -12.35 -6.78
N PRO A 61 -9.80 -13.54 -7.18
CA PRO A 61 -11.18 -13.94 -6.89
C PRO A 61 -11.50 -13.96 -5.39
N GLY A 62 -10.52 -14.31 -4.55
CA GLY A 62 -10.72 -14.51 -3.12
C GLY A 62 -10.47 -13.26 -2.27
N ARG A 63 -9.55 -12.37 -2.67
CA ARG A 63 -9.20 -11.17 -1.89
C ARG A 63 -8.36 -10.16 -2.68
N SER A 64 -8.14 -9.00 -2.06
CA SER A 64 -7.27 -7.95 -2.57
C SER A 64 -6.01 -7.79 -1.72
N TYR A 65 -4.93 -7.39 -2.39
CA TYR A 65 -3.62 -7.10 -1.82
C TYR A 65 -3.15 -5.73 -2.28
N VAL A 66 -2.07 -5.25 -1.66
CA VAL A 66 -1.36 -4.05 -2.07
C VAL A 66 0.08 -4.42 -2.43
N LEU A 67 0.49 -4.08 -3.65
CA LEU A 67 1.88 -4.14 -4.09
C LEU A 67 2.46 -2.74 -4.07
N ARG A 68 3.59 -2.57 -3.38
CA ARG A 68 4.31 -1.30 -3.30
C ARG A 68 5.74 -1.49 -3.78
N ARG A 69 6.14 -0.71 -4.77
CA ARG A 69 7.45 -0.85 -5.44
C ARG A 69 8.23 0.44 -5.48
N GLN A 70 9.53 0.33 -5.73
CA GLN A 70 10.33 1.48 -6.14
C GLN A 70 9.93 1.91 -7.57
N PRO A 71 10.06 3.21 -7.90
CA PRO A 71 9.92 3.68 -9.28
C PRO A 71 10.89 2.96 -10.22
N PHE A 72 10.57 2.93 -11.51
CA PHE A 72 11.49 2.39 -12.52
C PHE A 72 12.66 3.35 -12.76
N GLY A 73 13.78 2.81 -13.25
CA GLY A 73 14.95 3.59 -13.66
C GLY A 73 15.97 3.83 -12.56
N LYS A 74 16.89 4.78 -12.81
CA LYS A 74 18.03 5.05 -11.92
C LYS A 74 17.58 5.87 -10.71
N LEU A 75 17.70 5.27 -9.53
CA LEU A 75 17.32 5.89 -8.26
C LEU A 75 18.53 6.56 -7.59
N LEU A 76 18.27 7.64 -6.86
CA LEU A 76 19.25 8.23 -5.96
C LEU A 76 19.53 7.29 -4.79
N PRO A 77 20.77 7.24 -4.27
CA PRO A 77 21.08 6.45 -3.08
C PRO A 77 20.12 6.79 -1.93
N SER A 78 19.62 5.77 -1.23
CA SER A 78 18.67 5.87 -0.09
C SER A 78 17.26 6.40 -0.38
N ALA A 79 16.97 6.85 -1.60
CA ALA A 79 15.60 7.15 -2.01
C ALA A 79 14.81 5.85 -2.21
N HIS A 80 13.50 5.90 -1.99
CA HIS A 80 12.59 4.78 -2.27
C HIS A 80 12.93 3.48 -1.52
N ALA A 81 13.26 3.57 -0.23
CA ALA A 81 13.65 2.42 0.61
C ALA A 81 12.44 1.55 1.03
N VAL A 82 11.73 0.96 0.06
CA VAL A 82 10.56 0.09 0.29
C VAL A 82 10.90 -1.15 1.13
N ASP A 83 12.16 -1.58 1.13
CA ASP A 83 12.66 -2.68 1.96
C ASP A 83 12.65 -2.31 3.46
N ARG A 84 12.92 -1.04 3.80
CA ARG A 84 12.85 -0.55 5.19
C ARG A 84 11.40 -0.46 5.66
N GLU A 85 10.51 0.02 4.80
CA GLU A 85 9.07 0.04 5.07
C GLU A 85 8.54 -1.38 5.35
N TYR A 86 8.89 -2.35 4.50
CA TYR A 86 8.56 -3.76 4.71
C TYR A 86 9.11 -4.28 6.03
N LYS A 87 10.40 -4.08 6.32
CA LYS A 87 11.05 -4.58 7.54
C LYS A 87 10.38 -4.05 8.80
N ALA A 88 10.02 -2.77 8.82
CA ALA A 88 9.30 -2.16 9.95
C ALA A 88 7.92 -2.81 10.15
N MET A 89 7.09 -2.88 9.11
CA MET A 89 5.76 -3.48 9.21
C MET A 89 5.80 -4.98 9.53
N HIS A 90 6.72 -5.72 8.91
CA HIS A 90 6.89 -7.15 9.14
C HIS A 90 7.33 -7.46 10.57
N ALA A 91 8.16 -6.62 11.18
CA ALA A 91 8.58 -6.78 12.57
C ALA A 91 7.50 -6.35 13.58
N LEU A 92 6.72 -5.30 13.26
CA LEU A 92 5.67 -4.78 14.14
C LEU A 92 4.41 -5.67 14.13
N GLY A 93 4.01 -6.24 12.99
CA GLY A 93 2.78 -7.04 12.90
C GLY A 93 2.65 -8.16 13.95
N PRO A 94 3.68 -8.99 14.17
CA PRO A 94 3.66 -10.05 15.19
C PRO A 94 3.49 -9.56 16.64
N THR A 95 3.75 -8.28 16.94
CA THR A 95 3.56 -7.71 18.29
C THR A 95 2.11 -7.27 18.53
N GLY A 96 1.23 -7.36 17.53
CA GLY A 96 -0.15 -6.88 17.60
C GLY A 96 -0.31 -5.41 17.19
N PHE A 97 0.77 -4.73 16.82
CA PHE A 97 0.72 -3.35 16.34
C PHE A 97 -0.12 -3.26 15.05
N PRO A 98 -0.97 -2.22 14.87
CA PRO A 98 -1.96 -2.18 13.79
C PRO A 98 -1.34 -1.82 12.42
N VAL A 99 -0.63 -2.78 11.83
CA VAL A 99 -0.07 -2.70 10.48
C VAL A 99 -0.68 -3.76 9.55
N PRO A 100 -0.75 -3.51 8.23
CA PRO A 100 -1.17 -4.52 7.29
C PRO A 100 -0.27 -5.77 7.37
N LYS A 101 -0.89 -6.95 7.29
CA LYS A 101 -0.15 -8.21 7.15
C LYS A 101 0.75 -8.13 5.91
N THR A 102 2.05 -8.28 6.09
CA THR A 102 3.00 -8.40 4.98
C THR A 102 3.08 -9.85 4.50
N TYR A 103 3.21 -10.06 3.19
CA TYR A 103 3.31 -11.38 2.58
C TYR A 103 4.72 -11.69 2.07
N GLY A 104 5.47 -10.68 1.62
CA GLY A 104 6.87 -10.86 1.24
C GLY A 104 7.48 -9.62 0.62
N LEU A 105 8.81 -9.59 0.61
CA LEU A 105 9.66 -8.59 -0.03
C LEU A 105 10.44 -9.26 -1.17
N CYS A 106 10.36 -8.70 -2.37
CA CYS A 106 11.22 -9.05 -3.49
C CYS A 106 12.32 -8.00 -3.64
N GLU A 107 13.56 -8.41 -3.44
CA GLU A 107 14.73 -7.56 -3.66
C GLU A 107 15.36 -7.72 -5.03
N ASP A 108 14.92 -8.73 -5.80
CA ASP A 108 15.39 -9.02 -7.14
C ASP A 108 14.67 -8.12 -8.17
N PRO A 109 15.38 -7.16 -8.79
CA PRO A 109 14.78 -6.30 -9.80
C PRO A 109 14.46 -7.05 -11.10
N GLU A 110 14.99 -8.25 -11.34
CA GLU A 110 14.71 -9.01 -12.56
C GLU A 110 13.27 -9.53 -12.62
N VAL A 111 12.55 -9.57 -11.48
CA VAL A 111 11.17 -10.06 -11.44
C VAL A 111 10.19 -9.08 -12.10
N ILE A 112 10.23 -7.79 -11.71
CA ILE A 112 9.31 -6.77 -12.26
C ILE A 112 9.98 -5.44 -12.61
N GLY A 113 11.31 -5.39 -12.66
CA GLY A 113 12.08 -4.17 -12.96
C GLY A 113 12.40 -3.27 -11.75
N SER A 114 11.96 -3.62 -10.54
CA SER A 114 12.34 -2.93 -9.31
C SER A 114 12.04 -3.75 -8.04
N LYS A 115 12.59 -3.34 -6.90
CA LYS A 115 12.22 -3.94 -5.60
C LYS A 115 10.77 -3.63 -5.26
N PHE A 116 10.08 -4.59 -4.66
CA PHE A 116 8.70 -4.42 -4.22
C PHE A 116 8.38 -5.29 -3.02
N PHE A 117 7.32 -4.97 -2.31
CA PHE A 117 6.74 -5.86 -1.33
C PHE A 117 5.22 -5.91 -1.46
N VAL A 118 4.64 -6.98 -0.93
CA VAL A 118 3.20 -7.23 -0.93
C VAL A 118 2.67 -7.25 0.50
N MET A 119 1.54 -6.60 0.72
CA MET A 119 0.80 -6.57 1.98
C MET A 119 -0.71 -6.74 1.75
N GLY A 120 -1.46 -6.99 2.82
CA GLY A 120 -2.91 -7.04 2.79
C GLY A 120 -3.50 -5.67 2.49
N LEU A 121 -4.63 -5.64 1.79
CA LEU A 121 -5.45 -4.43 1.70
C LEU A 121 -6.16 -4.23 3.04
N ALA A 122 -5.83 -3.16 3.76
CA ALA A 122 -6.57 -2.77 4.95
C ALA A 122 -7.90 -2.16 4.52
N ASP A 123 -9.00 -2.79 4.91
CA ASP A 123 -10.34 -2.21 4.72
C ASP A 123 -10.58 -1.15 5.79
N GLY A 124 -10.93 0.06 5.35
CA GLY A 124 -11.02 1.20 6.24
C GLY A 124 -11.16 2.54 5.52
N ARG A 125 -10.98 3.61 6.29
CA ARG A 125 -11.17 5.00 5.85
C ARG A 125 -9.87 5.78 5.98
N SER A 126 -9.49 6.49 4.93
CA SER A 126 -8.45 7.52 5.00
C SER A 126 -9.08 8.84 5.40
N LEU A 127 -8.79 9.33 6.60
CA LEU A 127 -9.33 10.60 7.09
C LEU A 127 -8.37 11.75 6.72
N TRP A 128 -8.57 12.35 5.54
CA TRP A 128 -7.68 13.39 5.03
C TRP A 128 -7.87 14.75 5.71
N ASN A 129 -9.12 15.12 5.98
CA ASN A 129 -9.42 16.36 6.68
C ASN A 129 -9.31 16.14 8.19
N GLY A 130 -8.19 16.60 8.78
CA GLY A 130 -7.98 16.54 10.23
C GLY A 130 -9.02 17.31 11.05
N ALA A 131 -9.77 18.25 10.46
CA ALA A 131 -10.89 18.89 11.16
C ALA A 131 -12.07 17.92 11.40
N LEU A 132 -12.12 16.80 10.66
CA LEU A 132 -13.14 15.75 10.77
C LEU A 132 -14.57 16.32 10.74
N PRO A 133 -14.94 17.11 9.72
CA PRO A 133 -16.16 17.93 9.73
C PRO A 133 -17.44 17.09 9.90
N ASP A 134 -17.45 15.86 9.39
CA ASP A 134 -18.60 14.95 9.41
C ASP A 134 -18.74 14.13 10.70
N TYR A 135 -17.88 14.40 11.68
CA TYR A 135 -17.87 13.72 12.98
C TYR A 135 -18.29 14.69 14.10
N SER A 136 -19.00 14.17 15.09
CA SER A 136 -19.33 14.89 16.32
C SER A 136 -18.07 15.20 17.15
N PRO A 137 -18.11 16.19 18.06
CA PRO A 137 -16.97 16.50 18.92
C PRO A 137 -16.48 15.32 19.78
N GLU A 138 -17.36 14.39 20.12
CA GLU A 138 -17.02 13.17 20.86
C GLU A 138 -16.26 12.18 19.98
N GLU A 139 -16.78 11.83 18.81
CA GLU A 139 -16.11 10.94 17.85
C GLU A 139 -14.74 11.46 17.42
N ARG A 140 -14.60 12.77 17.21
CA ARG A 140 -13.29 13.39 16.93
C ARG A 140 -12.29 13.12 18.04
N ARG A 141 -12.71 13.29 19.30
CA ARG A 141 -11.84 13.05 20.46
C ARG A 141 -11.40 11.59 20.51
N GLU A 142 -12.31 10.65 20.27
CA GLU A 142 -11.98 9.22 20.23
C GLU A 142 -10.98 8.89 19.11
N ILE A 143 -11.19 9.41 17.90
CA ILE A 143 -10.27 9.21 16.77
C ILE A 143 -8.88 9.75 17.09
N TYR A 144 -8.80 10.97 17.66
CA TYR A 144 -7.52 11.57 18.02
C TYR A 144 -6.83 10.86 19.18
N ASN A 145 -7.58 10.40 20.18
CA ASN A 145 -7.02 9.59 21.26
C ASN A 145 -6.48 8.26 20.72
N ALA A 146 -7.22 7.56 19.86
CA ALA A 146 -6.75 6.32 19.23
C ALA A 146 -5.47 6.53 18.42
N MET A 147 -5.34 7.67 17.71
CA MET A 147 -4.11 8.04 17.02
C MET A 147 -2.94 8.24 18.01
N ILE A 148 -3.18 8.94 19.12
CA ILE A 148 -2.16 9.17 20.16
C ILE A 148 -1.74 7.86 20.81
N ASP A 149 -2.70 7.01 21.19
CA ASP A 149 -2.45 5.71 21.80
C ASP A 149 -1.60 4.84 20.88
N THR A 150 -1.95 4.78 19.57
CA THR A 150 -1.16 4.04 18.56
C THR A 150 0.26 4.59 18.40
N MET A 151 0.49 5.89 18.58
CA MET A 151 1.83 6.48 18.51
C MET A 151 2.66 6.25 19.77
N ALA A 152 2.02 5.95 20.91
CA ALA A 152 2.67 5.78 22.20
C ALA A 152 3.05 4.32 22.51
N GLU A 153 2.40 3.35 21.86
CA GLU A 153 2.75 1.91 21.89
C GLU A 153 4.15 1.62 21.30
#